data_AF-A0A5C8HPN9-F1
#
_entry.id   AF-A0A5C8HPN9-F1
#
_cell.length_a   1.000
_cell.length_b   1.000
_cell.length_c   1.000
_cell.angle_alpha   90.00
_cell.angle_beta   90.00
_cell.angle_gamma   90.00
#
_symmetry.space_group_name_H-M   'P 1'
#
loop_
_entity.id
_entity.type
_entity.pdbx_description
1 polymer ?
#
loop_
_entity_poly.entity_id
_entity_poly.type
_entity_poly.pdbx_seq_one_letter_code
_entity_poly.pdbx_strand_id
1 'polypeptide(L)'
;MVAQEPLDLTNLPRFIDHLRARDAGLSTFVRGLLGVGWEVSDFWGPEQMDVWALRLHSNGRALRFGIERGFVDGVLVGSDGDRSIDFYPLSYAVLGWARSTGAVVPLEDPDHFSPDIGAHGWAALDWLAAGNDGNVARIRSAWKAYFELRYAPDSSRNEEWLAKTKAHGIRLIEQAAADSAGDSLGTVR
;
A
#
# COMPACT_ATOMS: atom_id res chain seq x y z
N MET A 1 -21.71 27.58 0.08
CA MET A 1 -20.33 27.11 0.30
C MET A 1 -20.07 27.15 1.80
N VAL A 2 -19.95 26.00 2.45
CA VAL A 2 -19.46 25.95 3.84
C VAL A 2 -17.96 26.20 3.74
N ALA A 3 -17.45 27.21 4.45
CA ALA A 3 -16.00 27.43 4.53
C ALA A 3 -15.38 26.18 5.16
N GLN A 4 -14.43 25.55 4.46
CA GLN A 4 -13.70 24.42 5.00
C GLN A 4 -12.82 24.97 6.14
N GLU A 5 -12.97 24.44 7.35
CA GLU A 5 -12.11 24.83 8.46
C GLU A 5 -10.65 24.54 8.08
N PRO A 6 -9.71 25.42 8.48
CA PRO A 6 -8.30 25.21 8.20
C PRO A 6 -7.82 23.93 8.88
N LEU A 7 -7.05 23.12 8.16
CA LEU A 7 -6.49 21.87 8.66
C LEU A 7 -5.53 22.14 9.84
N ASP A 8 -5.75 21.51 11.00
CA ASP A 8 -4.84 21.61 12.14
C ASP A 8 -3.64 20.67 11.98
N LEU A 9 -2.48 21.23 11.65
CA LEU A 9 -1.22 20.50 11.46
C LEU A 9 -0.28 20.56 12.67
N THR A 10 -0.75 21.07 13.82
CA THR A 10 0.10 21.29 15.00
C THR A 10 0.84 20.03 15.43
N ASN A 11 0.19 18.87 15.34
CA ASN A 11 0.77 17.58 15.74
C ASN A 11 1.49 16.82 14.62
N LEU A 12 1.60 17.37 13.40
CA LEU A 12 2.23 16.66 12.28
C LEU A 12 3.70 16.27 12.55
N PRO A 13 4.57 17.14 13.12
CA PRO A 13 5.93 16.73 13.46
C PRO A 13 5.97 15.59 14.49
N ARG A 14 5.05 15.61 15.46
CA ARG A 14 4.91 14.55 16.47
C ARG A 14 4.47 13.24 15.85
N PHE A 15 3.52 13.27 14.91
CA PHE A 15 3.13 12.08 14.16
C PHE A 15 4.32 11.46 13.41
N ILE A 16 5.11 12.27 12.70
CA ILE A 16 6.26 11.77 11.92
C ILE A 16 7.32 11.16 12.84
N ASP A 17 7.62 11.79 13.98
CA ASP A 17 8.56 11.23 14.96
C ASP A 17 8.03 9.95 15.61
N HIS A 18 6.72 9.89 15.84
CA HIS A 18 6.04 8.71 16.37
C HIS A 18 6.03 7.54 15.37
N LEU A 19 5.87 7.86 14.09
CA LEU A 19 6.02 6.89 13.00
C LEU A 19 7.46 6.38 12.92
N ARG A 20 8.47 7.28 13.00
CA ARG A 20 9.90 6.91 12.97
C ARG A 20 10.28 5.88 14.03
N ALA A 21 9.70 6.00 15.23
CA ALA A 21 9.98 5.07 16.33
C ALA A 21 9.51 3.63 16.03
N ARG A 22 8.57 3.46 15.08
CA ARG A 22 8.00 2.16 14.68
C ARG A 22 8.54 1.70 13.33
N ASP A 23 8.66 2.63 12.39
CA ASP A 23 9.13 2.41 11.05
C ASP A 23 9.92 3.64 10.55
N ALA A 24 11.24 3.56 10.64
CA ALA A 24 12.14 4.62 10.21
C ALA A 24 12.12 4.82 8.68
N GLY A 25 11.92 3.74 7.91
CA GLY A 25 11.81 3.79 6.46
C GLY A 25 10.57 4.56 6.05
N LEU A 26 9.43 4.27 6.68
CA LEU A 26 8.18 4.95 6.40
C LEU A 26 8.18 6.41 6.83
N SER A 27 8.77 6.74 7.99
CA SER A 27 8.99 8.14 8.37
C SER A 27 9.84 8.88 7.33
N THR A 28 10.89 8.25 6.81
CA THR A 28 11.76 8.86 5.79
C THR A 28 10.98 9.09 4.50
N PHE A 29 10.16 8.12 4.10
CA PHE A 29 9.29 8.22 2.94
C PHE A 29 8.29 9.38 3.06
N VAL A 30 7.56 9.47 4.19
CA VAL A 30 6.62 10.59 4.47
C VAL A 30 7.32 11.95 4.42
N ARG A 31 8.49 12.07 5.06
CA ARG A 31 9.27 13.32 5.02
C ARG A 31 9.69 13.69 3.60
N GLY A 32 10.09 12.70 2.80
CA GLY A 32 10.46 12.89 1.40
C GLY A 32 9.26 13.39 0.56
N LEU A 33 8.08 12.79 0.74
CA LEU A 33 6.86 13.20 0.04
C LEU A 33 6.52 14.67 0.32
N LEU A 34 6.51 15.05 1.59
CA LEU A 34 6.31 16.45 1.99
C LEU A 34 7.39 17.38 1.41
N GLY A 35 8.65 16.93 1.40
CA GLY A 35 9.79 17.69 0.90
C GLY A 35 9.74 17.97 -0.61
N VAL A 36 9.07 17.14 -1.40
CA VAL A 36 8.87 17.34 -2.84
C VAL A 36 7.50 17.94 -3.19
N GLY A 37 6.75 18.39 -2.19
CA GLY A 37 5.50 19.15 -2.38
C GLY A 37 4.23 18.32 -2.42
N TRP A 38 4.20 17.11 -1.84
CA TRP A 38 2.92 16.49 -1.51
C TRP A 38 2.21 17.30 -0.43
N GLU A 39 0.92 17.56 -0.65
CA GLU A 39 0.10 18.37 0.25
C GLU A 39 -0.62 17.48 1.25
N VAL A 40 -0.87 18.00 2.46
CA VAL A 40 -1.69 17.31 3.45
C VAL A 40 -3.15 17.64 3.17
N SER A 41 -3.95 16.63 2.82
CA SER A 41 -5.39 16.80 2.60
C SER A 41 -6.22 16.49 3.84
N ASP A 42 -5.72 15.62 4.72
CA ASP A 42 -6.39 15.26 5.96
C ASP A 42 -5.36 14.84 7.01
N PHE A 43 -5.61 15.18 8.27
CA PHE A 43 -4.73 14.83 9.37
C PHE A 43 -5.52 14.81 10.68
N TRP A 44 -5.42 13.72 11.42
CA TRP A 44 -6.04 13.59 12.74
C TRP A 44 -5.17 12.77 13.70
N GLY A 45 -5.25 13.10 14.98
CA GLY A 45 -4.50 12.48 16.06
C GLY A 45 -3.58 13.45 16.83
N PRO A 46 -3.07 13.06 18.00
CA PRO A 46 -3.27 11.77 18.67
C PRO A 46 -4.69 11.61 19.21
N GLU A 47 -5.31 10.46 18.94
CA GLU A 47 -6.58 10.05 19.54
C GLU A 47 -6.38 8.96 20.61
N GLN A 48 -7.46 8.59 21.31
CA GLN A 48 -7.44 7.48 22.26
C GLN A 48 -6.89 6.20 21.61
N MET A 49 -6.15 5.43 22.41
CA MET A 49 -5.50 4.18 21.96
C MET A 49 -4.42 4.36 20.89
N ASP A 50 -3.73 5.50 20.88
CA ASP A 50 -2.62 5.75 19.97
C ASP A 50 -3.03 5.70 18.49
N VAL A 51 -4.17 6.33 18.19
CA VAL A 51 -4.71 6.40 16.82
C VAL A 51 -4.27 7.69 16.15
N TRP A 52 -3.73 7.54 14.94
CA TRP A 52 -3.29 8.63 14.08
C TRP A 52 -3.63 8.33 12.63
N ALA A 53 -3.94 9.36 11.84
CA ALA A 53 -3.89 9.23 10.40
C ALA A 53 -3.40 10.50 9.72
N LEU A 54 -2.68 10.29 8.62
CA LEU A 54 -2.20 11.34 7.72
C LEU A 54 -2.61 10.96 6.30
N ARG A 55 -3.27 11.87 5.60
CA ARG A 55 -3.53 11.75 4.17
C ARG A 55 -2.72 12.81 3.43
N LEU A 56 -1.91 12.34 2.49
CA LEU A 56 -1.17 13.18 1.55
C LEU A 56 -1.78 13.05 0.17
N HIS A 57 -1.64 14.08 -0.67
CA HIS A 57 -2.01 13.99 -2.07
C HIS A 57 -1.07 14.78 -2.99
N SER A 58 -1.00 14.33 -4.24
CA SER A 58 -0.26 14.99 -5.31
C SER A 58 -0.65 14.37 -6.65
N ASN A 59 -0.73 15.16 -7.72
CA ASN A 59 -0.91 14.69 -9.10
C ASN A 59 -2.03 13.65 -9.29
N GLY A 60 -3.20 13.87 -8.66
CA GLY A 60 -4.35 12.97 -8.77
C GLY A 60 -4.25 11.67 -7.96
N ARG A 61 -3.20 11.52 -7.13
CA ARG A 61 -3.03 10.41 -6.17
C ARG A 61 -3.20 10.89 -4.74
N ALA A 62 -3.71 10.00 -3.89
CA ALA A 62 -3.68 10.15 -2.45
C ALA A 62 -2.95 8.98 -1.79
N LEU A 63 -2.26 9.27 -0.69
CA LEU A 63 -1.64 8.30 0.20
C LEU A 63 -2.21 8.46 1.60
N ARG A 64 -2.50 7.34 2.27
CA ARG A 64 -2.92 7.32 3.66
C ARG A 64 -1.90 6.54 4.48
N PHE A 65 -1.49 7.16 5.59
CA PHE A 65 -0.67 6.58 6.64
C PHE A 65 -1.53 6.47 7.89
N GLY A 66 -1.48 5.33 8.56
CA GLY A 66 -2.26 5.06 9.76
C GLY A 66 -1.40 4.46 10.85
N ILE A 67 -1.66 4.87 12.09
CA ILE A 67 -1.22 4.15 13.27
C ILE A 67 -2.48 3.85 14.09
N GLU A 68 -2.71 2.59 14.42
CA GLU A 68 -3.79 2.17 15.31
C GLU A 68 -3.25 1.25 16.40
N ARG A 69 -3.55 1.55 17.67
CA ARG A 69 -3.19 0.71 18.83
C ARG A 69 -1.68 0.39 18.89
N GLY A 70 -0.87 1.32 18.42
CA GLY A 70 0.59 1.19 18.37
C GLY A 70 1.14 0.48 17.13
N PHE A 71 0.31 -0.04 16.24
CA PHE A 71 0.72 -0.69 14.99
C PHE A 71 0.60 0.28 13.82
N VAL A 72 1.53 0.16 12.86
CA VAL A 72 1.50 0.93 11.60
C VAL A 72 0.67 0.13 10.59
N ASP A 73 -0.33 0.76 9.97
CA ASP A 73 -1.25 0.11 9.02
C ASP A 73 -0.61 -0.13 7.62
N GLY A 74 0.65 0.23 7.47
CA GLY A 74 1.32 0.39 6.17
C GLY A 74 0.91 1.69 5.47
N VAL A 75 1.13 1.73 4.15
CA VAL A 75 0.68 2.84 3.30
C VAL A 75 -0.41 2.34 2.40
N LEU A 76 -1.53 3.06 2.39
CA LEU A 76 -2.56 2.86 1.40
C LEU A 76 -2.45 3.94 0.32
N VAL A 77 -2.76 3.59 -0.92
CA VAL A 77 -2.78 4.49 -2.07
C VAL A 77 -4.14 4.42 -2.77
N GLY A 78 -4.58 5.55 -3.30
CA GLY A 78 -5.84 5.71 -4.04
C GLY A 78 -5.80 6.93 -4.95
N SER A 79 -6.94 7.25 -5.57
CA SER A 79 -7.07 8.50 -6.32
C SER A 79 -7.37 9.69 -5.39
N ASP A 80 -6.92 10.88 -5.76
CA ASP A 80 -7.03 12.07 -4.90
C ASP A 80 -8.49 12.46 -4.58
N GLY A 81 -9.35 12.39 -5.60
CA GLY A 81 -10.78 12.66 -5.46
C GLY A 81 -11.55 11.61 -4.67
N ASP A 82 -10.93 10.48 -4.34
CA ASP A 82 -11.60 9.38 -3.67
C ASP A 82 -11.68 9.61 -2.16
N ARG A 83 -12.85 10.03 -1.71
CA ARG A 83 -13.20 10.09 -0.28
C ARG A 83 -13.72 8.76 0.25
N SER A 84 -13.79 7.73 -0.59
CA SER A 84 -14.22 6.39 -0.22
C SER A 84 -13.08 5.55 0.37
N ILE A 85 -13.43 4.31 0.72
CA ILE A 85 -12.56 3.25 1.24
C ILE A 85 -11.76 2.51 0.15
N ASP A 86 -11.82 2.93 -1.12
CA ASP A 86 -11.23 2.17 -2.26
C ASP A 86 -9.70 2.25 -2.36
N PHE A 87 -9.06 2.79 -1.33
CA PHE A 87 -7.63 2.64 -1.08
C PHE A 87 -7.19 1.17 -1.10
N TYR A 88 -6.00 0.94 -1.64
CA TYR A 88 -5.33 -0.36 -1.60
C TYR A 88 -3.91 -0.22 -1.05
N PRO A 89 -3.33 -1.29 -0.49
CA PRO A 89 -1.96 -1.25 -0.01
C PRO A 89 -0.95 -0.86 -1.10
N LEU A 90 -0.07 0.10 -0.82
CA LEU A 90 1.05 0.45 -1.70
C LEU A 90 1.99 -0.75 -1.94
N SER A 91 2.03 -1.71 -1.01
CA SER A 91 2.78 -2.96 -1.17
C SER A 91 2.39 -3.71 -2.45
N TYR A 92 1.15 -3.61 -2.92
CA TYR A 92 0.73 -4.23 -4.19
C TYR A 92 1.45 -3.61 -5.38
N ALA A 93 1.61 -2.28 -5.37
CA ALA A 93 2.37 -1.57 -6.39
C ALA A 93 3.88 -1.85 -6.28
N VAL A 94 4.42 -1.97 -5.07
CA VAL A 94 5.82 -2.39 -4.86
C VAL A 94 6.06 -3.77 -5.47
N LEU A 95 5.16 -4.73 -5.26
CA LEU A 95 5.30 -6.06 -5.87
C LEU A 95 5.24 -6.00 -7.40
N GLY A 96 4.26 -5.29 -7.97
CA GLY A 96 4.13 -5.14 -9.42
C GLY A 96 5.34 -4.45 -10.06
N TRP A 97 5.83 -3.37 -9.44
CA TRP A 97 7.08 -2.71 -9.84
C TRP A 97 8.27 -3.69 -9.77
N ALA A 98 8.43 -4.42 -8.67
CA ALA A 98 9.55 -5.33 -8.48
C ALA A 98 9.56 -6.43 -9.56
N ARG A 99 8.39 -7.00 -9.90
CA ARG A 99 8.28 -8.03 -10.95
C ARG A 99 8.48 -7.48 -12.35
N SER A 100 8.08 -6.25 -12.63
CA SER A 100 8.31 -5.63 -13.94
C SER A 100 9.77 -5.21 -14.17
N THR A 101 10.55 -5.01 -13.10
CA THR A 101 11.94 -4.53 -13.17
C THR A 101 12.98 -5.59 -12.79
N GLY A 102 12.55 -6.73 -12.26
CA GLY A 102 13.44 -7.77 -11.75
C GLY A 102 14.05 -7.47 -10.37
N ALA A 103 13.52 -6.48 -9.64
CA ALA A 103 13.95 -6.21 -8.28
C ALA A 103 13.54 -7.36 -7.33
N VAL A 104 14.41 -7.66 -6.37
CA VAL A 104 14.20 -8.74 -5.40
C VAL A 104 13.36 -8.22 -4.23
N VAL A 105 12.06 -8.48 -4.29
CA VAL A 105 11.11 -8.26 -3.18
C VAL A 105 10.38 -9.57 -2.93
N PRO A 106 10.73 -10.33 -1.88
CA PRO A 106 10.17 -11.67 -1.66
C PRO A 106 8.72 -11.62 -1.14
N LEU A 107 7.88 -12.52 -1.65
CA LEU A 107 6.53 -12.78 -1.14
C LEU A 107 6.51 -14.18 -0.50
N GLU A 108 6.94 -14.26 0.76
CA GLU A 108 7.02 -15.52 1.50
C GLU A 108 5.71 -15.89 2.19
N ASP A 109 4.95 -14.89 2.65
CA ASP A 109 3.67 -15.07 3.31
C ASP A 109 2.68 -13.98 2.85
N PRO A 110 1.61 -14.34 2.12
CA PRO A 110 0.59 -13.37 1.71
C PRO A 110 -0.11 -12.66 2.87
N ASP A 111 -0.16 -13.27 4.06
CA ASP A 111 -0.80 -12.70 5.25
C ASP A 111 0.08 -11.60 5.90
N HIS A 112 1.39 -11.62 5.66
CA HIS A 112 2.37 -10.74 6.30
C HIS A 112 3.27 -10.01 5.30
N PHE A 113 2.79 -9.81 4.07
CA PHE A 113 3.56 -9.14 3.03
C PHE A 113 3.69 -7.64 3.32
N SER A 114 4.84 -7.27 3.91
CA SER A 114 5.19 -5.90 4.28
C SER A 114 6.58 -5.54 3.72
N PRO A 115 6.69 -5.20 2.42
CA PRO A 115 7.96 -4.81 1.82
C PRO A 115 8.48 -3.49 2.40
N ASP A 116 9.78 -3.24 2.28
CA ASP A 116 10.39 -1.98 2.72
C ASP A 116 9.90 -0.80 1.85
N ILE A 117 8.89 -0.09 2.34
CA ILE A 117 8.33 1.08 1.66
C ILE A 117 9.33 2.25 1.66
N GLY A 118 10.21 2.35 2.66
CA GLY A 118 11.28 3.36 2.65
C GLY A 118 12.24 3.18 1.48
N ALA A 119 12.56 1.92 1.15
CA ALA A 119 13.45 1.57 0.05
C ALA A 119 12.75 1.60 -1.33
N HIS A 120 11.49 1.20 -1.41
CA HIS A 120 10.82 0.93 -2.70
C HIS A 120 9.61 1.82 -3.02
N GLY A 121 9.13 2.60 -2.05
CA GLY A 121 7.91 3.39 -2.17
C GLY A 121 7.94 4.39 -3.32
N TRP A 122 9.07 5.08 -3.53
CA TRP A 122 9.24 6.03 -4.63
C TRP A 122 9.13 5.37 -6.00
N ALA A 123 9.86 4.27 -6.21
CA ALA A 123 9.83 3.55 -7.47
C ALA A 123 8.44 2.96 -7.78
N ALA A 124 7.71 2.53 -6.74
CA ALA A 124 6.33 2.09 -6.87
C ALA A 124 5.37 3.24 -7.23
N LEU A 125 5.57 4.44 -6.67
CA LEU A 125 4.78 5.63 -7.04
C LEU A 125 5.05 6.06 -8.48
N ASP A 126 6.30 6.08 -8.93
CA ASP A 126 6.65 6.40 -10.31
C ASP A 126 6.04 5.38 -11.28
N TRP A 127 6.09 4.10 -10.91
CA TRP A 127 5.46 3.03 -11.68
C TRP A 127 3.93 3.21 -11.74
N LEU A 128 3.27 3.60 -10.65
CA LEU A 128 1.84 3.95 -10.66
C LEU A 128 1.53 5.18 -11.50
N ALA A 129 2.39 6.20 -11.47
CA ALA A 129 2.24 7.41 -12.28
C ALA A 129 2.35 7.11 -13.78
N ALA A 130 3.06 6.05 -14.16
CA ALA A 130 3.12 5.54 -15.54
C ALA A 130 1.85 4.77 -15.99
N GLY A 131 0.76 4.79 -15.22
CA GLY A 131 -0.55 4.23 -15.61
C GLY A 131 -0.76 2.76 -15.30
N ASN A 132 0.00 2.21 -14.33
CA ASN A 132 -0.04 0.79 -13.98
C ASN A 132 -1.19 0.37 -13.04
N ASP A 133 -2.27 1.13 -12.96
CA ASP A 133 -3.42 0.83 -12.11
C ASP A 133 -4.08 -0.52 -12.42
N GLY A 134 -4.17 -0.87 -13.71
CA GLY A 134 -4.70 -2.16 -14.14
C GLY A 134 -3.90 -3.34 -13.58
N ASN A 135 -2.57 -3.19 -13.49
CA ASN A 135 -1.69 -4.21 -12.90
C ASN A 135 -1.97 -4.38 -11.41
N VAL A 136 -2.13 -3.28 -10.68
CA VAL A 136 -2.50 -3.34 -9.26
C VAL A 136 -3.89 -3.93 -9.06
N ALA A 137 -4.86 -3.61 -9.92
CA ALA A 137 -6.19 -4.20 -9.84
C ALA A 137 -6.17 -5.73 -10.01
N ARG A 138 -5.35 -6.25 -10.93
CA ARG A 138 -5.12 -7.70 -11.09
C ARG A 138 -4.51 -8.33 -9.84
N ILE A 139 -3.44 -7.71 -9.33
CA ILE A 139 -2.76 -8.14 -8.11
C ILE A 139 -3.71 -8.15 -6.90
N ARG A 140 -4.50 -7.08 -6.72
CA ARG A 140 -5.55 -6.98 -5.68
C ARG A 140 -6.60 -8.09 -5.82
N SER A 141 -7.00 -8.40 -7.05
CA SER A 141 -7.96 -9.48 -7.31
C SER A 141 -7.40 -10.86 -6.95
N ALA A 142 -6.11 -11.11 -7.21
CA ALA A 142 -5.44 -12.34 -6.79
C ALA A 142 -5.35 -12.46 -5.25
N TRP A 143 -5.02 -11.37 -4.55
CA TRP A 143 -5.06 -11.33 -3.09
C TRP A 143 -6.46 -11.60 -2.54
N LYS A 144 -7.49 -11.01 -3.15
CA LYS A 144 -8.89 -11.26 -2.78
C LYS A 144 -9.26 -12.73 -2.94
N ALA A 145 -8.91 -13.35 -4.07
CA ALA A 145 -9.16 -14.77 -4.32
C ALA A 145 -8.43 -15.66 -3.30
N TYR A 146 -7.19 -15.34 -2.95
CA TYR A 146 -6.47 -16.00 -1.86
C TYR A 146 -7.21 -15.85 -0.52
N PHE A 147 -7.64 -14.64 -0.16
CA PHE A 147 -8.35 -14.40 1.10
C PHE A 147 -9.69 -15.14 1.18
N GLU A 148 -10.45 -15.17 0.08
CA GLU A 148 -11.69 -15.94 -0.02
C GLU A 148 -11.43 -17.43 0.24
N LEU A 149 -10.38 -18.01 -0.35
CA LEU A 149 -10.00 -19.40 -0.06
C LEU A 149 -9.53 -19.59 1.39
N ARG A 150 -8.67 -18.69 1.88
CA ARG A 150 -8.06 -18.74 3.22
C ARG A 150 -9.08 -18.61 4.35
N TYR A 151 -10.15 -17.86 4.12
CA TYR A 151 -11.17 -17.57 5.12
C TYR A 151 -12.55 -18.19 4.82
N ALA A 152 -12.71 -18.93 3.72
CA ALA A 152 -13.91 -19.72 3.43
C ALA A 152 -14.20 -20.77 4.53
N PRO A 153 -15.45 -20.91 5.00
CA PRO A 153 -15.80 -21.86 6.05
C PRO A 153 -15.52 -23.29 5.60
N ASP A 154 -14.47 -23.90 6.16
CA ASP A 154 -14.04 -25.27 5.87
C ASP A 154 -13.66 -25.94 7.19
N SER A 155 -14.26 -27.10 7.45
CA SER A 155 -14.03 -27.92 8.64
C SER A 155 -12.70 -28.69 8.63
N SER A 156 -11.94 -28.66 7.52
CA SER A 156 -10.68 -29.40 7.34
C SER A 156 -9.40 -28.56 7.53
N ARG A 157 -9.51 -27.36 8.12
CA ARG A 157 -8.39 -26.44 8.36
C ARG A 157 -7.37 -27.00 9.37
N ASN A 158 -6.35 -27.67 8.86
CA ASN A 158 -5.14 -28.05 9.59
C ASN A 158 -3.90 -27.30 9.04
N GLU A 159 -2.73 -27.55 9.62
CA GLU A 159 -1.47 -26.91 9.21
C GLU A 159 -1.08 -27.22 7.76
N GLU A 160 -1.31 -28.45 7.30
CA GLU A 160 -1.02 -28.85 5.93
C GLU A 160 -1.89 -28.11 4.92
N TRP A 161 -3.19 -27.98 5.22
CA TRP A 161 -4.12 -27.17 4.44
C TRP A 161 -3.66 -25.71 4.40
N LEU A 162 -3.23 -25.14 5.52
CA LEU A 162 -2.76 -23.75 5.59
C LEU A 162 -1.53 -23.55 4.70
N ALA A 163 -0.55 -24.45 4.80
CA ALA A 163 0.67 -24.38 3.98
C ALA A 163 0.36 -24.48 2.48
N LYS A 164 -0.53 -25.40 2.07
CA LYS A 164 -0.98 -25.54 0.68
C LYS A 164 -1.71 -24.29 0.18
N THR A 165 -2.62 -23.75 1.00
CA THR A 165 -3.38 -22.54 0.68
C THR A 165 -2.47 -21.32 0.53
N LYS A 166 -1.49 -21.13 1.43
CA LYS A 166 -0.48 -20.07 1.31
C LYS A 166 0.37 -20.23 0.05
N ALA A 167 0.90 -21.43 -0.20
CA ALA A 167 1.69 -21.69 -1.41
C ALA A 167 0.88 -21.45 -2.70
N HIS A 168 -0.41 -21.78 -2.70
CA HIS A 168 -1.29 -21.45 -3.81
C HIS A 168 -1.52 -19.94 -3.96
N GLY A 169 -1.77 -19.24 -2.86
CA GLY A 169 -1.90 -17.78 -2.83
C GLY A 169 -0.67 -17.07 -3.38
N ILE A 170 0.53 -17.47 -2.95
CA ILE A 170 1.80 -16.95 -3.47
C ILE A 170 1.85 -17.13 -4.99
N ARG A 171 1.60 -18.34 -5.51
CA ARG A 171 1.61 -18.59 -6.97
C ARG A 171 0.63 -17.69 -7.72
N LEU A 172 -0.59 -17.54 -7.20
CA LEU A 172 -1.63 -16.69 -7.79
C LEU A 172 -1.22 -15.22 -7.86
N ILE A 173 -0.71 -14.69 -6.74
CA ILE A 173 -0.30 -13.29 -6.62
C ILE A 173 0.94 -13.02 -7.47
N GLU A 174 1.93 -13.92 -7.44
CA GLU A 174 3.14 -13.83 -8.26
C GLU A 174 2.82 -13.85 -9.75
N GLN A 175 1.93 -14.73 -10.19
CA GLN A 175 1.48 -14.76 -11.58
C GLN A 175 0.80 -13.44 -11.99
N ALA A 176 -0.13 -12.94 -11.17
CA ALA A 176 -0.80 -11.67 -11.42
C ALA A 176 0.17 -10.48 -11.49
N ALA A 177 1.25 -10.52 -10.70
CA ALA A 177 2.30 -9.50 -10.74
C ALA A 177 3.21 -9.65 -11.98
N ALA A 178 3.60 -10.87 -12.35
CA ALA A 178 4.49 -11.16 -13.48
C ALA A 178 3.85 -10.89 -14.85
N ASP A 179 2.54 -11.12 -15.00
CA ASP A 179 1.79 -10.86 -16.23
C ASP A 179 1.74 -9.35 -16.60
N SER A 180 2.32 -8.48 -15.77
CA SER A 180 2.54 -7.04 -16.04
C SER A 180 3.76 -6.77 -16.92
N ALA A 181 4.70 -7.71 -17.03
CA ALA A 181 5.90 -7.56 -17.85
C ALA A 181 5.66 -7.86 -19.35
N GLY A 182 4.56 -8.53 -19.69
CA GLY A 182 4.25 -9.00 -21.04
C GLY A 182 3.48 -8.03 -21.94
N ASP A 183 2.69 -7.10 -21.37
CA ASP A 183 1.80 -6.22 -22.15
C ASP A 183 2.49 -4.96 -22.70
N SER A 184 3.73 -4.66 -22.28
CA SER A 184 4.47 -3.46 -22.69
C SER A 184 5.13 -3.56 -24.08
N LEU A 185 4.96 -4.67 -24.82
CA LEU A 185 5.53 -4.87 -26.16
C LEU A 185 4.49 -4.77 -27.30
N GLY A 186 3.27 -4.33 -26.99
CA GLY A 186 2.10 -4.50 -27.87
C GLY A 186 1.54 -3.27 -28.57
N THR A 187 2.28 -2.19 -28.88
CA THR A 187 1.78 -1.20 -29.87
C THR A 187 2.89 -0.35 -30.51
N VAL A 188 3.65 -0.94 -31.45
CA VAL A 188 4.20 -0.20 -32.61
C VAL A 188 4.18 -1.12 -33.83
N ARG A 189 3.09 -1.05 -34.60
CA ARG A 189 3.07 -0.86 -36.06
C ARG A 189 1.64 -0.94 -36.60
#